data_AF-A0A0F9IZJ8-F1
#
_entry.id   AF-A0A0F9IZJ8-F1
#
_cell.length_a   1.000
_cell.length_b   1.000
_cell.length_c   1.000
_cell.angle_alpha   90.00
_cell.angle_beta   90.00
_cell.angle_gamma   90.00
#
_symmetry.space_group_name_H-M   'P 1'
#
loop_
_entity.id
_entity.type
_entity.pdbx_description
1 polymer ?
#
loop_
_entity_poly.entity_id
_entity_poly.type
_entity_poly.pdbx_seq_one_letter_code
_entity_poly.pdbx_strand_id
1 'polypeptide(L)'
;MKFDLNIEEILEDWEIYHGIRELISNALDEQILTDTGNVNIFLDKENNWHVKDYGRGIMIEHFTQNESDEKLKNPNTIGKFGIGLKDALATFDRNKIRVILRSKYGDFIAKKSEKQGFPEIMTLHVEQSPPSEPKMIGTDVILENVSYEDIEEAKSLFLMFSNQKLIEFTEYGEIYEKKSISNIYINGVKVAEEEGFLFSYNITSLTKKIEKALNRERTNVGRSAYSDRVKRILLSCQGEAIATALINDLQNFESGTLHDELKWIDIQEHAVRILNSQKEVIFLTPSELQSSPNVIDDAK
;
A
#
# COMPACT_ATOMS: atom_id res chain seq x y z
N MET A 1 -8.51 -20.24 26.68
CA MET A 1 -9.53 -20.79 25.73
C MET A 1 -8.80 -21.10 24.42
N LYS A 2 -9.21 -22.14 23.68
CA LYS A 2 -8.66 -22.46 22.34
C LYS A 2 -9.70 -22.14 21.28
N PHE A 3 -9.31 -21.45 20.22
CA PHE A 3 -10.17 -21.12 19.09
C PHE A 3 -9.54 -21.64 17.79
N ASP A 4 -10.30 -22.39 16.99
CA ASP A 4 -9.83 -23.00 15.73
C ASP A 4 -9.86 -21.98 14.58
N LEU A 5 -8.76 -21.81 13.86
CA LEU A 5 -8.69 -20.93 12.70
C LEU A 5 -9.16 -21.59 11.40
N ASN A 6 -9.40 -22.91 11.37
CA ASN A 6 -9.81 -23.68 10.19
C ASN A 6 -8.94 -23.41 8.95
N ILE A 7 -7.62 -23.49 9.11
CA ILE A 7 -6.66 -23.32 8.00
C ILE A 7 -6.20 -24.73 7.57
N GLU A 8 -6.70 -25.21 6.44
CA GLU A 8 -6.37 -26.54 5.88
C GLU A 8 -5.33 -26.46 4.76
N GLU A 9 -5.41 -25.46 3.87
CA GLU A 9 -4.40 -25.14 2.85
C GLU A 9 -3.80 -23.76 3.14
N ILE A 10 -2.51 -23.73 3.42
CA ILE A 10 -1.73 -22.51 3.69
C ILE A 10 -1.31 -21.95 2.33
N LEU A 11 -1.47 -20.64 2.10
CA LEU A 11 -0.95 -20.00 0.90
C LEU A 11 0.59 -20.10 0.89
N GLU A 12 1.13 -21.02 0.10
CA GLU A 12 2.57 -21.31 0.03
C GLU A 12 3.39 -20.11 -0.45
N ASP A 13 2.79 -19.17 -1.17
CA ASP A 13 3.49 -18.03 -1.78
C ASP A 13 3.83 -16.87 -0.83
N TRP A 14 3.38 -16.90 0.42
CA TRP A 14 3.68 -15.82 1.38
C TRP A 14 5.06 -15.96 2.03
N GLU A 15 5.84 -14.90 1.97
CA GLU A 15 7.07 -14.75 2.75
C GLU A 15 6.81 -14.04 4.08
N ILE A 16 7.80 -14.00 4.98
CA ILE A 16 7.67 -13.45 6.34
C ILE A 16 7.18 -12.00 6.29
N TYR A 17 7.77 -11.17 5.43
CA TYR A 17 7.39 -9.76 5.29
C TYR A 17 5.93 -9.58 4.82
N HIS A 18 5.35 -10.53 4.08
CA HIS A 18 3.93 -10.46 3.70
C HIS A 18 3.03 -10.60 4.93
N GLY A 19 3.38 -11.49 5.86
CA GLY A 19 2.72 -11.59 7.16
C GLY A 19 2.85 -10.29 7.96
N ILE A 20 4.04 -9.70 8.00
CA ILE A 20 4.29 -8.44 8.73
C ILE A 20 3.50 -7.28 8.09
N ARG A 21 3.48 -7.18 6.77
CA ARG A 21 2.67 -6.21 6.02
C ARG A 21 1.21 -6.27 6.46
N GLU A 22 0.66 -7.46 6.62
CA GLU A 22 -0.72 -7.61 7.06
C GLU A 22 -0.96 -7.12 8.50
N LEU A 23 -0.01 -7.35 9.41
CA LEU A 23 -0.09 -6.81 10.77
C LEU A 23 -0.04 -5.28 10.78
N ILE A 24 0.88 -4.68 10.02
CA ILE A 24 0.99 -3.23 9.87
C ILE A 24 -0.29 -2.65 9.25
N SER A 25 -0.82 -3.29 8.21
CA SER A 25 -2.07 -2.87 7.55
C SER A 25 -3.24 -2.84 8.53
N ASN A 26 -3.39 -3.86 9.37
CA ASN A 26 -4.45 -3.91 10.38
C ASN A 26 -4.30 -2.83 11.45
N ALA A 27 -3.07 -2.54 11.88
CA ALA A 27 -2.79 -1.45 12.82
C ALA A 27 -3.12 -0.07 12.22
N LEU A 28 -2.78 0.15 10.94
CA LEU A 28 -3.08 1.40 10.23
C LEU A 28 -4.58 1.57 9.95
N ASP A 29 -5.28 0.49 9.60
CA ASP A 29 -6.74 0.51 9.46
C ASP A 29 -7.40 0.94 10.77
N GLU A 30 -6.97 0.37 11.88
CA GLU A 30 -7.53 0.71 13.18
C GLU A 30 -7.25 2.18 13.53
N GLN A 31 -6.05 2.69 13.21
CA GLN A 31 -5.74 4.11 13.34
C GLN A 31 -6.71 4.99 12.54
N ILE A 32 -6.99 4.64 11.28
CA ILE A 32 -7.91 5.38 10.40
C ILE A 32 -9.35 5.31 10.91
N LEU A 33 -9.80 4.13 11.37
CA LEU A 33 -11.18 3.91 11.83
C LEU A 33 -11.48 4.59 13.17
N THR A 34 -10.46 4.72 14.02
CA THR A 34 -10.64 5.21 15.40
C THR A 34 -10.04 6.58 15.66
N ASP A 35 -9.37 7.17 14.66
CA ASP A 35 -8.66 8.45 14.76
C ASP A 35 -7.69 8.48 15.96
N THR A 36 -6.83 7.46 16.04
CA THR A 36 -5.88 7.27 17.14
C THR A 36 -4.45 7.66 16.77
N GLY A 37 -3.54 7.59 17.75
CA GLY A 37 -2.14 7.94 17.55
C GLY A 37 -1.41 7.03 16.55
N ASN A 38 -0.26 7.48 16.05
CA ASN A 38 0.53 6.76 15.06
C ASN A 38 0.94 5.36 15.51
N VAL A 39 0.78 4.38 14.63
CA VAL A 39 1.34 3.02 14.80
C VAL A 39 2.85 3.09 15.09
N ASN A 40 3.30 2.33 16.07
CA ASN A 40 4.70 2.25 16.46
C ASN A 40 5.28 0.86 16.13
N ILE A 41 6.40 0.83 15.40
CA ILE A 41 7.12 -0.39 15.07
C ILE A 41 8.53 -0.30 15.65
N PHE A 42 8.86 -1.14 16.63
CA PHE A 42 10.12 -1.04 17.38
C PHE A 42 10.66 -2.40 17.83
N LEU A 43 11.97 -2.46 18.05
CA LEU A 43 12.66 -3.60 18.64
C LEU A 43 12.81 -3.38 20.15
N ASP A 44 12.44 -4.38 20.96
CA ASP A 44 12.58 -4.33 22.41
C ASP A 44 14.00 -4.73 22.88
N LYS A 45 14.20 -4.80 24.20
CA LYS A 45 15.49 -5.19 24.81
C LYS A 45 15.80 -6.69 24.71
N GLU A 46 14.80 -7.50 24.40
CA GLU A 46 14.88 -8.95 24.25
C GLU A 46 15.05 -9.36 22.77
N ASN A 47 15.18 -8.39 21.86
CA ASN A 47 15.23 -8.55 20.41
C ASN A 47 13.92 -9.07 19.79
N ASN A 48 12.78 -8.73 20.39
CA ASN A 48 11.47 -8.96 19.80
C ASN A 48 10.97 -7.70 19.09
N TRP A 49 10.37 -7.89 17.93
CA TRP A 49 9.73 -6.80 17.19
C TRP A 49 8.31 -6.59 17.67
N HIS A 50 7.92 -5.33 17.78
CA HIS A 50 6.58 -4.90 18.15
C HIS A 50 5.95 -4.13 17.00
N VAL A 51 4.67 -4.41 16.72
CA VAL A 51 3.77 -3.57 15.90
C VAL A 51 2.60 -3.17 16.80
N LYS A 52 2.58 -1.91 17.22
CA LYS A 52 1.64 -1.41 18.24
C LYS A 52 0.75 -0.30 17.69
N ASP A 53 -0.56 -0.51 17.79
CA ASP A 53 -1.58 0.52 17.56
C ASP A 53 -2.12 1.08 18.88
N TYR A 54 -2.95 2.12 18.80
CA TYR A 54 -3.61 2.76 19.95
C TYR A 54 -5.14 2.74 19.81
N GLY A 55 -5.66 1.78 19.06
CA GLY A 55 -7.06 1.59 18.76
C GLY A 55 -7.88 0.95 19.87
N ARG A 56 -8.95 0.25 19.48
CA ARG A 56 -9.90 -0.41 20.39
C ARG A 56 -9.32 -1.66 21.04
N GLY A 57 -8.33 -2.29 20.40
CA GLY A 57 -7.67 -3.52 20.81
C GLY A 57 -8.29 -4.77 20.19
N ILE A 58 -7.47 -5.76 19.85
CA ILE A 58 -7.91 -7.02 19.24
C ILE A 58 -8.71 -7.89 20.22
N MET A 59 -9.80 -8.50 19.75
CA MET A 59 -10.62 -9.46 20.48
C MET A 59 -10.56 -10.84 19.82
N ILE A 60 -11.04 -11.89 20.51
CA ILE A 60 -11.02 -13.26 19.99
C ILE A 60 -11.86 -13.41 18.72
N GLU A 61 -12.92 -12.61 18.58
CA GLU A 61 -13.82 -12.60 17.44
C GLU A 61 -13.12 -12.11 16.16
N HIS A 62 -12.07 -11.29 16.27
CA HIS A 62 -11.29 -10.80 15.13
C HIS A 62 -10.44 -11.89 14.46
N PHE A 63 -10.29 -13.05 15.09
CA PHE A 63 -9.66 -14.23 14.50
C PHE A 63 -10.66 -15.13 13.74
N THR A 64 -11.94 -14.76 13.69
CA THR A 64 -12.96 -15.48 12.91
C THR A 64 -12.91 -15.08 11.43
N GLN A 65 -13.34 -15.98 10.53
CA GLN A 65 -13.46 -15.70 9.09
C GLN A 65 -14.73 -14.88 8.83
N ASN A 66 -14.70 -13.59 9.15
CA ASN A 66 -15.80 -12.68 8.82
C ASN A 66 -15.24 -11.37 8.25
N GLU A 67 -15.80 -10.90 7.14
CA GLU A 67 -15.53 -9.57 6.63
C GLU A 67 -16.00 -8.54 7.68
N SER A 68 -15.18 -7.52 7.92
CA SER A 68 -15.61 -6.42 8.77
C SER A 68 -16.46 -5.46 7.96
N ASP A 69 -17.77 -5.43 8.24
CA ASP A 69 -18.71 -4.45 7.66
C ASP A 69 -18.24 -3.00 7.81
N GLU A 70 -17.47 -2.71 8.86
CA GLU A 70 -16.88 -1.39 9.12
C GLU A 70 -15.77 -1.07 8.12
N LYS A 71 -14.86 -2.02 7.87
CA LYS A 71 -13.79 -1.89 6.86
C LYS A 71 -14.35 -1.82 5.44
N LEU A 72 -15.44 -2.55 5.15
CA LEU A 72 -16.10 -2.48 3.84
C LEU A 72 -16.75 -1.12 3.55
N LYS A 73 -17.23 -0.42 4.58
CA LYS A 73 -17.88 0.89 4.45
C LYS A 73 -16.89 2.05 4.35
N ASN A 74 -15.65 1.87 4.81
CA ASN A 74 -14.63 2.92 4.74
C ASN A 74 -13.75 2.72 3.49
N PRO A 75 -13.76 3.65 2.53
CA PRO A 75 -12.96 3.51 1.31
C PRO A 75 -11.45 3.60 1.56
N ASN A 76 -11.03 4.16 2.71
CA ASN A 76 -9.63 4.45 3.02
C ASN A 76 -8.91 3.31 3.76
N THR A 77 -9.62 2.27 4.20
CA THR A 77 -8.94 1.12 4.82
C THR A 77 -8.16 0.32 3.79
N ILE A 78 -6.99 -0.12 4.21
CA ILE A 78 -6.02 -0.94 3.51
C ILE A 78 -6.49 -2.39 3.50
N GLY A 79 -6.74 -2.95 4.68
CA GLY A 79 -7.23 -4.31 4.84
C GLY A 79 -8.73 -4.34 4.65
N LYS A 80 -9.22 -5.12 3.67
CA LYS A 80 -10.67 -5.28 3.43
C LYS A 80 -11.19 -6.68 3.73
N PHE A 81 -10.31 -7.66 3.96
CA PHE A 81 -10.68 -9.06 4.09
C PHE A 81 -10.28 -9.64 5.45
N GLY A 82 -11.26 -10.25 6.14
CA GLY A 82 -11.08 -10.94 7.42
C GLY A 82 -10.32 -12.28 7.33
N ILE A 83 -9.42 -12.42 6.35
CA ILE A 83 -8.60 -13.62 6.10
C ILE A 83 -7.11 -13.31 6.31
N GLY A 84 -6.68 -12.06 6.13
CA GLY A 84 -5.26 -11.69 6.15
C GLY A 84 -4.54 -12.07 7.45
N LEU A 85 -5.15 -11.78 8.61
CA LEU A 85 -4.54 -12.13 9.89
C LEU A 85 -4.30 -13.65 10.04
N LYS A 86 -5.21 -14.49 9.55
CA LYS A 86 -5.03 -15.96 9.58
C LYS A 86 -3.86 -16.41 8.71
N ASP A 87 -3.78 -15.88 7.49
CA ASP A 87 -2.71 -16.19 6.54
C ASP A 87 -1.35 -15.71 7.06
N ALA A 88 -1.32 -14.55 7.73
CA ALA A 88 -0.15 -14.05 8.42
C ALA A 88 0.28 -15.01 9.54
N LEU A 89 -0.63 -15.40 10.43
CA LEU A 89 -0.34 -16.34 11.52
C LEU A 89 0.13 -17.71 11.00
N ALA A 90 -0.48 -18.23 9.94
CA ALA A 90 -0.04 -19.46 9.29
C ALA A 90 1.36 -19.31 8.67
N THR A 91 1.64 -18.16 8.04
CA THR A 91 2.95 -17.84 7.47
C THR A 91 4.03 -17.74 8.54
N PHE A 92 3.72 -17.17 9.69
CA PHE A 92 4.67 -17.09 10.80
C PHE A 92 4.94 -18.47 11.41
N ASP A 93 3.91 -19.27 11.62
CA ASP A 93 4.06 -20.63 12.16
C ASP A 93 4.97 -21.52 11.28
N ARG A 94 4.77 -21.55 9.94
CA ARG A 94 5.64 -22.34 9.04
C ARG A 94 7.10 -21.90 9.09
N ASN A 95 7.35 -20.61 9.33
CA ASN A 95 8.68 -20.02 9.41
C ASN A 95 9.24 -20.01 10.85
N LYS A 96 8.56 -20.65 11.81
CA LYS A 96 8.95 -20.73 13.23
C LYS A 96 9.06 -19.35 13.92
N ILE A 97 8.31 -18.38 13.43
CA ILE A 97 8.13 -17.07 14.06
C ILE A 97 7.02 -17.21 15.08
N ARG A 98 7.32 -16.84 16.32
CA ARG A 98 6.32 -16.84 17.38
C ARG A 98 5.65 -15.48 17.42
N VAL A 99 4.32 -15.51 17.43
CA VAL A 99 3.48 -14.30 17.43
C VAL A 99 2.65 -14.28 18.72
N ILE A 100 2.68 -13.14 19.40
CA ILE A 100 1.87 -12.87 20.58
C ILE A 100 1.11 -11.57 20.32
N LEU A 101 -0.21 -11.60 20.40
CA LEU A 101 -1.03 -10.39 20.30
C LEU A 101 -1.57 -10.07 21.69
N ARG A 102 -1.36 -8.83 22.16
CA ARG A 102 -1.85 -8.36 23.46
C ARG A 102 -2.87 -7.25 23.26
N SER A 103 -3.92 -7.28 24.06
CA SER A 103 -4.85 -6.17 24.21
C SER A 103 -5.47 -6.21 25.61
N LYS A 104 -6.28 -5.20 25.96
CA LYS A 104 -7.08 -5.23 27.19
C LYS A 104 -8.06 -6.40 27.28
N TYR A 105 -8.33 -7.11 26.18
CA TYR A 105 -9.26 -8.25 26.12
C TYR A 105 -8.57 -9.61 26.29
N GLY A 106 -7.25 -9.68 26.18
CA GLY A 106 -6.50 -10.90 26.36
C GLY A 106 -5.13 -10.89 25.72
N ASP A 107 -4.36 -11.93 26.06
CA ASP A 107 -3.14 -12.29 25.36
C ASP A 107 -3.47 -13.49 24.45
N PHE A 108 -3.13 -13.39 23.18
CA PHE A 108 -3.46 -14.34 22.13
C PHE A 108 -2.18 -14.91 21.53
N ILE A 109 -2.07 -16.23 21.45
CA ILE A 109 -0.91 -16.93 20.89
C ILE A 109 -1.39 -17.96 19.86
N ALA A 110 -0.83 -17.91 18.66
CA ALA A 110 -1.07 -18.94 17.64
C ALA A 110 -0.28 -20.21 17.96
N LYS A 111 -0.95 -21.37 17.99
CA LYS A 111 -0.34 -22.70 18.17
C LYS A 111 -1.05 -23.75 17.35
N LYS A 112 -0.30 -24.74 16.86
CA LYS A 112 -0.92 -25.95 16.30
C LYS A 112 -1.58 -26.77 17.39
N SER A 113 -2.80 -27.22 17.14
CA SER A 113 -3.43 -28.30 17.90
C SER A 113 -4.29 -29.18 17.00
N GLU A 114 -4.66 -30.35 17.54
CA GLU A 114 -5.59 -31.26 16.87
C GLU A 114 -6.95 -30.57 16.68
N LYS A 115 -7.50 -30.70 15.47
CA LYS A 115 -8.83 -30.21 15.14
C LYS A 115 -9.86 -30.93 16.00
N GLN A 116 -10.77 -30.18 16.60
CA GLN A 116 -11.75 -30.76 17.51
C GLN A 116 -12.65 -31.76 16.76
N GLY A 117 -12.61 -33.04 17.17
CA GLY A 117 -13.35 -34.12 16.52
C GLY A 117 -12.61 -34.84 15.39
N PHE A 118 -11.41 -34.39 15.01
CA PHE A 118 -10.55 -35.01 14.00
C PHE A 118 -9.08 -35.04 14.48
N PRO A 119 -8.71 -35.96 15.38
CA PRO A 119 -7.39 -35.99 16.01
C PRO A 119 -6.21 -36.17 15.05
N GLU A 120 -6.46 -36.64 13.81
CA GLU A 120 -5.44 -36.79 12.77
C GLU A 120 -5.18 -35.50 11.95
N ILE A 121 -5.99 -34.45 12.16
CA ILE A 121 -5.85 -33.18 11.43
C ILE A 121 -5.30 -32.12 12.39
N MET A 122 -4.06 -31.68 12.15
CA MET A 122 -3.47 -30.56 12.88
C MET A 122 -3.88 -29.25 12.22
N THR A 123 -4.50 -28.35 12.98
CA THR A 123 -4.89 -27.00 12.51
C THR A 123 -4.24 -25.93 13.40
N LEU A 124 -4.18 -24.70 12.89
CA LEU A 124 -3.70 -23.57 13.67
C LEU A 124 -4.85 -23.05 14.55
N HIS A 125 -4.60 -22.95 15.85
CA HIS A 125 -5.52 -22.39 16.81
C HIS A 125 -4.94 -21.15 17.46
N VAL A 126 -5.81 -20.27 17.97
CA VAL A 126 -5.44 -19.17 18.84
C VAL A 126 -5.81 -19.54 20.27
N GLU A 127 -4.80 -19.57 21.14
CA GLU A 127 -4.95 -19.68 22.57
C GLU A 127 -5.10 -18.29 23.19
N GLN A 128 -6.22 -18.06 23.87
CA GLN A 128 -6.45 -16.84 24.67
C GLN A 128 -6.20 -17.11 26.16
N SER A 129 -5.40 -16.25 26.77
CA SER A 129 -5.24 -16.11 28.22
C SER A 129 -5.75 -14.73 28.71
N PRO A 130 -5.98 -14.55 30.03
CA PRO A 130 -6.31 -13.24 30.58
C PRO A 130 -5.28 -12.17 30.17
N PRO A 131 -5.69 -10.91 30.00
CA PRO A 131 -4.81 -9.84 29.55
C PRO A 131 -3.67 -9.62 30.55
N SER A 132 -2.43 -9.67 30.07
CA SER A 132 -1.27 -9.30 30.88
C SER A 132 -1.26 -7.80 31.20
N GLU A 133 -1.86 -6.99 30.32
CA GLU A 133 -2.03 -5.54 30.49
C GLU A 133 -3.51 -5.13 30.35
N PRO A 134 -4.35 -5.29 31.40
CA PRO A 134 -5.79 -5.00 31.33
C PRO A 134 -6.16 -3.54 31.04
N LYS A 135 -5.20 -2.61 31.18
CA LYS A 135 -5.38 -1.18 30.92
C LYS A 135 -4.71 -0.72 29.61
N MET A 136 -4.21 -1.65 28.80
CA MET A 136 -3.62 -1.33 27.51
C MET A 136 -4.64 -0.64 26.60
N ILE A 137 -4.17 0.36 25.86
CA ILE A 137 -4.91 1.00 24.78
C ILE A 137 -4.32 0.46 23.48
N GLY A 138 -5.18 -0.01 22.58
CA GLY A 138 -4.79 -0.62 21.32
C GLY A 138 -4.40 -2.10 21.41
N THR A 139 -3.71 -2.55 20.36
CA THR A 139 -3.13 -3.88 20.23
C THR A 139 -1.61 -3.78 20.14
N ASP A 140 -0.90 -4.68 20.80
CA ASP A 140 0.55 -4.87 20.64
C ASP A 140 0.81 -6.26 20.06
N VAL A 141 1.34 -6.32 18.84
CA VAL A 141 1.73 -7.57 18.18
C VAL A 141 3.23 -7.75 18.30
N ILE A 142 3.63 -8.81 19.00
CA ILE A 142 5.01 -9.15 19.31
C ILE A 142 5.43 -10.31 18.42
N LEU A 143 6.55 -10.13 17.74
CA LEU A 143 7.16 -11.06 16.80
C LEU A 143 8.54 -11.47 17.31
N GLU A 144 8.70 -12.76 17.65
CA GLU A 144 9.98 -13.35 18.03
C GLU A 144 10.63 -14.02 16.81
N ASN A 145 11.97 -13.98 16.71
CA ASN A 145 12.76 -14.57 15.63
C ASN A 145 12.50 -13.97 14.22
N VAL A 146 12.23 -12.67 14.14
CA VAL A 146 12.08 -11.93 12.88
C VAL A 146 13.34 -11.12 12.60
N SER A 147 13.83 -11.17 11.36
CA SER A 147 15.00 -10.40 10.95
C SER A 147 14.70 -8.90 10.82
N TYR A 148 15.73 -8.07 10.87
CA TYR A 148 15.57 -6.64 10.59
C TYR A 148 15.15 -6.42 9.13
N GLU A 149 15.69 -7.25 8.23
CA GLU A 149 15.44 -7.23 6.79
C GLU A 149 13.96 -7.47 6.47
N ASP A 150 13.33 -8.47 7.10
CA ASP A 150 11.90 -8.76 6.91
C ASP A 150 11.00 -7.58 7.32
N ILE A 151 11.38 -6.87 8.39
CA ILE A 151 10.63 -5.70 8.90
C ILE A 151 10.78 -4.51 7.95
N GLU A 152 11.99 -4.24 7.48
CA GLU A 152 12.23 -3.15 6.53
C GLU A 152 11.63 -3.45 5.16
N GLU A 153 11.66 -4.70 4.71
CA GLU A 153 10.98 -5.13 3.48
C GLU A 153 9.47 -4.93 3.61
N ALA A 154 8.86 -5.33 4.72
CA ALA A 154 7.44 -5.09 4.98
C ALA A 154 7.10 -3.59 5.02
N LYS A 155 7.92 -2.77 5.68
CA LYS A 155 7.76 -1.31 5.71
C LYS A 155 7.88 -0.69 4.33
N SER A 156 8.77 -1.19 3.47
CA SER A 156 8.98 -0.65 2.12
C SER A 156 7.72 -0.71 1.25
N LEU A 157 6.75 -1.56 1.62
CA LEU A 157 5.46 -1.69 0.97
C LEU A 157 4.47 -0.59 1.37
N PHE A 158 4.82 0.32 2.29
CA PHE A 158 3.95 1.44 2.69
C PHE A 158 4.58 2.79 2.34
N LEU A 159 3.76 3.64 1.74
CA LEU A 159 4.11 5.01 1.36
C LEU A 159 4.60 5.84 2.57
N MET A 160 4.02 5.64 3.74
CA MET A 160 4.40 6.37 4.95
C MET A 160 5.85 6.11 5.39
N PHE A 161 6.42 4.96 5.04
CA PHE A 161 7.81 4.61 5.32
C PHE A 161 8.73 4.85 4.12
N SER A 162 8.19 5.19 2.95
CA SER A 162 8.98 5.34 1.73
C SER A 162 9.77 6.64 1.69
N ASN A 163 9.47 7.64 2.54
CA ASN A 163 10.07 8.97 2.52
C ASN A 163 10.05 9.60 1.11
N GLN A 164 9.00 9.36 0.33
CA GLN A 164 8.80 10.00 -0.96
C GLN A 164 8.22 11.40 -0.78
N LYS A 165 8.69 12.34 -1.59
CA LYS A 165 8.23 13.72 -1.57
C LYS A 165 6.96 13.85 -2.38
N LEU A 166 5.89 14.30 -1.72
CA LEU A 166 4.63 14.66 -2.38
C LEU A 166 4.87 15.87 -3.28
N ILE A 167 4.43 15.78 -4.53
CA ILE A 167 4.47 16.87 -5.50
C ILE A 167 3.11 17.57 -5.52
N GLU A 168 2.02 16.81 -5.67
CA GLU A 168 0.68 17.35 -5.85
C GLU A 168 -0.40 16.35 -5.36
N PHE A 169 -1.52 16.89 -4.87
CA PHE A 169 -2.71 16.15 -4.46
C PHE A 169 -3.89 16.51 -5.37
N THR A 170 -4.71 15.53 -5.70
CA THR A 170 -5.93 15.66 -6.52
C THR A 170 -7.10 14.92 -5.86
N GLU A 171 -8.32 15.15 -6.36
CA GLU A 171 -9.52 14.41 -5.89
C GLU A 171 -9.42 12.88 -6.08
N TYR A 172 -8.51 12.41 -6.94
CA TYR A 172 -8.37 11.00 -7.29
C TYR A 172 -7.19 10.31 -6.58
N GLY A 173 -6.26 11.08 -6.05
CA GLY A 173 -4.99 10.58 -5.52
C GLY A 173 -3.89 11.62 -5.50
N GLU A 174 -2.70 11.15 -5.19
CA GLU A 174 -1.48 11.93 -4.94
C GLU A 174 -0.38 11.53 -5.92
N ILE A 175 0.50 12.48 -6.22
CA ILE A 175 1.67 12.28 -7.06
C ILE A 175 2.93 12.53 -6.25
N TYR A 176 3.89 11.62 -6.37
CA TYR A 176 5.16 11.64 -5.66
C TYR A 176 6.34 11.61 -6.62
N GLU A 177 7.47 12.18 -6.19
CA GLU A 177 8.74 12.05 -6.91
C GLU A 177 9.13 10.57 -7.06
N LYS A 178 9.51 10.19 -8.29
CA LYS A 178 10.13 8.89 -8.57
C LYS A 178 11.50 8.83 -7.87
N LYS A 179 11.80 7.69 -7.27
CA LYS A 179 13.13 7.38 -6.75
C LYS A 179 13.91 6.58 -7.80
N SER A 180 14.20 5.32 -7.53
CA SER A 180 14.78 4.40 -8.52
C SER A 180 13.74 3.91 -9.52
N ILE A 181 12.58 3.47 -8.99
CA ILE A 181 11.44 2.97 -9.73
C ILE A 181 10.20 3.74 -9.31
N SER A 182 9.23 3.85 -10.22
CA SER A 182 7.94 4.44 -9.86
C SER A 182 7.08 3.40 -9.19
N ASN A 183 6.47 3.78 -8.07
CA ASN A 183 5.61 2.90 -7.29
C ASN A 183 4.16 3.33 -7.45
N ILE A 184 3.28 2.34 -7.51
CA ILE A 184 1.83 2.53 -7.45
C ILE A 184 1.37 2.09 -6.07
N TYR A 185 0.79 3.04 -5.35
CA TYR A 185 0.16 2.84 -4.07
C TYR A 185 -1.36 2.93 -4.21
N ILE A 186 -2.06 2.18 -3.38
CA ILE A 186 -3.49 2.31 -3.17
C ILE A 186 -3.69 2.47 -1.67
N ASN A 187 -4.30 3.59 -1.26
CA ASN A 187 -4.46 3.97 0.15
C ASN A 187 -3.14 3.84 0.95
N GLY A 188 -2.02 4.20 0.32
CA GLY A 188 -0.70 4.14 0.95
C GLY A 188 -0.01 2.77 0.95
N VAL A 189 -0.62 1.71 0.40
CA VAL A 189 0.03 0.40 0.23
C VAL A 189 0.47 0.18 -1.20
N LYS A 190 1.72 -0.23 -1.36
CA LYS A 190 2.35 -0.52 -2.64
C LYS A 190 1.72 -1.78 -3.25
N VAL A 191 1.30 -1.66 -4.50
CA VAL A 191 0.63 -2.73 -5.24
C VAL A 191 1.26 -3.00 -6.60
N ALA A 192 2.12 -2.11 -7.10
CA ALA A 192 2.86 -2.33 -8.33
C ALA A 192 4.09 -1.43 -8.40
N GLU A 193 5.02 -1.82 -9.26
CA GLU A 193 6.16 -1.03 -9.71
C GLU A 193 6.04 -0.79 -11.21
N GLU A 194 6.37 0.41 -11.68
CA GLU A 194 6.30 0.82 -13.07
C GLU A 194 7.62 1.51 -13.48
N GLU A 195 8.49 0.79 -14.17
CA GLU A 195 9.78 1.34 -14.62
C GLU A 195 9.60 2.51 -15.59
N GLY A 196 8.61 2.39 -16.48
CA GLY A 196 8.31 3.35 -17.54
C GLY A 196 7.57 4.60 -17.07
N PHE A 197 7.21 4.71 -15.80
CA PHE A 197 6.51 5.91 -15.29
C PHE A 197 7.49 6.99 -14.83
N LEU A 198 7.16 8.24 -15.07
CA LEU A 198 7.91 9.43 -14.64
C LEU A 198 7.69 9.72 -13.15
N PHE A 199 6.51 9.42 -12.62
CA PHE A 199 6.16 9.68 -11.22
C PHE A 199 5.66 8.43 -10.50
N SER A 200 5.68 8.48 -9.16
CA SER A 200 4.94 7.53 -8.32
C SER A 200 3.56 8.07 -7.97
N TYR A 201 2.59 7.19 -7.75
CA TYR A 201 1.20 7.57 -7.54
C TYR A 201 0.61 6.87 -6.32
N ASN A 202 -0.18 7.60 -5.53
CA ASN A 202 -1.04 6.99 -4.51
C ASN A 202 -2.50 7.23 -4.86
N ILE A 203 -3.22 6.16 -5.16
CA ILE A 203 -4.64 6.22 -5.48
C ILE A 203 -5.43 6.18 -4.18
N THR A 204 -6.14 7.26 -3.89
CA THR A 204 -7.01 7.39 -2.71
C THR A 204 -8.49 7.25 -3.08
N SER A 205 -8.86 7.46 -4.35
CA SER A 205 -10.22 7.29 -4.86
C SER A 205 -10.38 6.00 -5.66
N LEU A 206 -10.88 4.94 -5.00
CA LEU A 206 -10.97 3.61 -5.59
C LEU A 206 -12.06 3.51 -6.68
N THR A 207 -11.82 2.64 -7.65
CA THR A 207 -12.86 2.20 -8.61
C THR A 207 -13.24 0.76 -8.31
N LYS A 208 -14.44 0.34 -8.74
CA LYS A 208 -14.86 -1.07 -8.67
C LYS A 208 -13.86 -2.03 -9.34
N LYS A 209 -13.13 -1.56 -10.36
CA LYS A 209 -12.11 -2.35 -11.07
C LYS A 209 -10.90 -2.60 -10.18
N ILE A 210 -10.43 -1.55 -9.49
CA ILE A 210 -9.32 -1.62 -8.54
C ILE A 210 -9.70 -2.49 -7.34
N GLU A 211 -10.89 -2.30 -6.78
CA GLU A 211 -11.40 -3.13 -5.69
C GLU A 211 -11.43 -4.60 -6.10
N LYS A 212 -12.01 -4.93 -7.25
CA LYS A 212 -12.03 -6.32 -7.73
C LYS A 212 -10.63 -6.90 -7.95
N ALA A 213 -9.67 -6.09 -8.38
CA ALA A 213 -8.31 -6.53 -8.61
C ALA A 213 -7.60 -6.83 -7.27
N LEU A 214 -7.72 -5.96 -6.27
CA LEU A 214 -7.19 -6.18 -4.91
C LEU A 214 -7.76 -7.46 -4.27
N ASN A 215 -9.02 -7.78 -4.57
CA ASN A 215 -9.67 -8.98 -4.05
C ASN A 215 -9.13 -10.27 -4.68
N ARG A 216 -8.65 -10.20 -5.94
CA ARG A 216 -8.15 -11.34 -6.71
C ARG A 216 -6.64 -11.51 -6.57
N GLU A 217 -5.90 -10.39 -6.56
CA GLU A 217 -4.45 -10.33 -6.58
C GLU A 217 -4.01 -9.58 -5.32
N ARG A 218 -3.68 -10.32 -4.24
CA ARG A 218 -3.42 -9.74 -2.91
C ARG A 218 -2.07 -9.03 -2.82
N THR A 219 -1.11 -9.42 -3.66
CA THR A 219 0.27 -8.92 -3.63
C THR A 219 0.51 -7.85 -4.70
N ASN A 220 0.08 -8.10 -5.95
CA ASN A 220 0.32 -7.19 -7.07
C ASN A 220 -0.95 -6.93 -7.87
N VAL A 221 -1.23 -5.67 -8.23
CA VAL A 221 -2.38 -5.31 -9.04
C VAL A 221 -1.92 -5.06 -10.48
N GLY A 222 -2.48 -5.79 -11.44
CA GLY A 222 -2.15 -5.59 -12.85
C GLY A 222 -2.43 -4.16 -13.36
N ARG A 223 -1.51 -3.61 -14.16
CA ARG A 223 -1.56 -2.24 -14.72
C ARG A 223 -2.90 -1.82 -15.29
N SER A 224 -3.58 -2.73 -16.00
CA SER A 224 -4.89 -2.47 -16.58
C SER A 224 -5.95 -2.03 -15.55
N ALA A 225 -5.82 -2.42 -14.28
CA ALA A 225 -6.77 -2.08 -13.22
C ALA A 225 -6.67 -0.61 -12.79
N TYR A 226 -5.46 -0.05 -12.71
CA TYR A 226 -5.22 1.28 -12.16
C TYR A 226 -4.88 2.36 -13.21
N SER A 227 -4.48 2.02 -14.44
CA SER A 227 -4.05 3.00 -15.46
C SER A 227 -5.06 4.13 -15.69
N ASP A 228 -6.36 3.83 -15.76
CA ASP A 228 -7.40 4.84 -15.95
C ASP A 228 -7.41 5.86 -14.79
N ARG A 229 -7.16 5.40 -13.57
CA ARG A 229 -7.14 6.25 -12.40
C ARG A 229 -5.88 7.10 -12.33
N VAL A 230 -4.71 6.54 -12.66
CA VAL A 230 -3.45 7.31 -12.80
C VAL A 230 -3.62 8.42 -13.84
N LYS A 231 -4.20 8.09 -14.99
CA LYS A 231 -4.52 9.06 -16.04
C LYS A 231 -5.41 10.20 -15.52
N ARG A 232 -6.46 9.88 -14.77
CA ARG A 232 -7.36 10.88 -14.17
C ARG A 232 -6.67 11.76 -13.13
N ILE A 233 -5.76 11.21 -12.33
CA ILE A 233 -4.93 11.98 -11.38
C ILE A 233 -4.17 13.06 -12.17
N LEU A 234 -3.43 12.66 -13.21
CA LEU A 234 -2.66 13.59 -14.03
C LEU A 234 -3.52 14.64 -14.74
N LEU A 235 -4.68 14.25 -15.30
CA LEU A 235 -5.61 15.19 -15.96
C LEU A 235 -6.30 16.17 -15.00
N SER A 236 -6.22 15.91 -13.69
CA SER A 236 -6.77 16.77 -12.65
C SER A 236 -5.72 17.66 -12.00
N CYS A 237 -4.45 17.51 -12.39
CA CYS A 237 -3.38 18.34 -11.89
C CYS A 237 -3.47 19.76 -12.44
N GLN A 238 -2.94 20.70 -11.69
CA GLN A 238 -2.84 22.11 -12.06
C GLN A 238 -1.45 22.68 -11.73
N GLY A 239 -0.60 21.90 -11.04
CA GLY A 239 0.72 22.33 -10.64
C GLY A 239 1.70 22.49 -11.80
N GLU A 240 2.43 23.61 -11.76
CA GLU A 240 3.52 23.90 -12.71
C GLU A 240 4.61 22.82 -12.67
N ALA A 241 4.88 22.24 -11.49
CA ALA A 241 5.92 21.23 -11.31
C ALA A 241 5.66 19.97 -12.16
N ILE A 242 4.42 19.47 -12.15
CA ILE A 242 4.01 18.30 -12.94
C ILE A 242 4.05 18.63 -14.44
N ALA A 243 3.48 19.77 -14.83
CA ALA A 243 3.46 20.19 -16.23
C ALA A 243 4.88 20.39 -16.80
N THR A 244 5.76 21.05 -16.04
CA THR A 244 7.16 21.27 -16.43
C THR A 244 7.91 19.94 -16.58
N ALA A 245 7.73 19.01 -15.63
CA ALA A 245 8.38 17.70 -15.70
C ALA A 245 7.90 16.87 -16.90
N LEU A 246 6.59 16.85 -17.18
CA LEU A 246 6.04 16.17 -18.36
C LEU A 246 6.55 16.78 -19.67
N ILE A 247 6.71 18.10 -19.72
CA ILE A 247 7.14 18.81 -20.94
C ILE A 247 8.64 18.66 -21.18
N ASN A 248 9.44 18.68 -20.12
CA ASN A 248 10.86 18.33 -20.21
C ASN A 248 11.04 16.89 -20.69
N ASP A 249 10.18 15.97 -20.26
CA ASP A 249 10.20 14.59 -20.74
C ASP A 249 9.75 14.50 -22.22
N LEU A 250 8.78 15.32 -22.64
CA LEU A 250 8.32 15.38 -24.03
C LEU A 250 9.42 15.81 -25.01
N GLN A 251 10.40 16.62 -24.57
CA GLN A 251 11.57 16.97 -25.40
C GLN A 251 12.42 15.75 -25.78
N ASN A 252 12.34 14.66 -25.01
CA ASN A 252 13.03 13.39 -25.28
C ASN A 252 12.28 12.51 -26.30
N PHE A 253 11.31 13.07 -27.03
CA PHE A 253 10.54 12.32 -28.03
C PHE A 253 11.44 11.66 -29.10
N GLU A 254 12.47 12.37 -29.56
CA GLU A 254 13.37 11.87 -30.61
C GLU A 254 14.37 10.81 -30.12
N SER A 255 14.69 10.79 -28.83
CA SER A 255 15.59 9.77 -28.24
C SER A 255 14.89 8.46 -27.94
N GLY A 256 13.56 8.39 -28.06
CA GLY A 256 12.77 7.18 -27.78
C GLY A 256 12.73 6.80 -26.30
N THR A 257 13.14 7.71 -25.40
CA THR A 257 13.21 7.49 -23.95
C THR A 257 12.02 8.09 -23.18
N LEU A 258 10.88 8.27 -23.86
CA LEU A 258 9.66 8.83 -23.27
C LEU A 258 9.09 7.90 -22.20
N HIS A 259 8.64 8.50 -21.11
CA HIS A 259 7.87 7.79 -20.11
C HIS A 259 6.45 7.50 -20.62
N ASP A 260 5.86 6.43 -20.08
CA ASP A 260 4.59 5.88 -20.56
C ASP A 260 3.42 6.83 -20.38
N GLU A 261 3.48 7.75 -19.40
CA GLU A 261 2.44 8.77 -19.23
C GLU A 261 2.28 9.63 -20.48
N LEU A 262 3.38 9.91 -21.19
CA LEU A 262 3.37 10.68 -22.43
C LEU A 262 2.89 9.87 -23.64
N LYS A 263 2.65 8.56 -23.52
CA LYS A 263 1.95 7.81 -24.59
C LYS A 263 0.46 8.18 -24.65
N TRP A 264 -0.07 8.83 -23.62
CA TRP A 264 -1.45 9.32 -23.57
C TRP A 264 -1.53 10.75 -24.11
N ILE A 265 -2.12 10.92 -25.31
CA ILE A 265 -2.20 12.22 -26.01
C ILE A 265 -2.86 13.30 -25.16
N ASP A 266 -3.92 12.96 -24.43
CA ASP A 266 -4.64 13.87 -23.56
C ASP A 266 -3.79 14.38 -22.39
N ILE A 267 -2.77 13.63 -21.95
CA ILE A 267 -1.81 14.07 -20.94
C ILE A 267 -0.82 15.07 -21.53
N GLN A 268 -0.38 14.85 -22.76
CA GLN A 268 0.45 15.83 -23.48
C GLN A 268 -0.29 17.16 -23.64
N GLU A 269 -1.53 17.12 -24.14
CA GLU A 269 -2.38 18.31 -24.31
C GLU A 269 -2.61 19.03 -22.98
N HIS A 270 -2.84 18.27 -21.90
CA HIS A 270 -3.06 18.81 -20.58
C HIS A 270 -1.82 19.54 -20.04
N ALA A 271 -0.63 18.94 -20.17
CA ALA A 271 0.63 19.54 -19.71
C ALA A 271 0.95 20.84 -20.47
N VAL A 272 0.78 20.84 -21.80
CA VAL A 272 0.93 22.04 -22.65
C VAL A 272 -0.02 23.14 -22.21
N ARG A 273 -1.28 22.81 -21.95
CA ARG A 273 -2.31 23.78 -21.54
C ARG A 273 -1.99 24.43 -20.19
N ILE A 274 -1.49 23.66 -19.22
CA ILE A 274 -1.07 24.22 -17.93
C ILE A 274 0.07 25.21 -18.13
N LEU A 275 1.14 24.81 -18.85
CA LEU A 275 2.28 25.71 -19.09
C LEU A 275 1.88 26.97 -19.84
N ASN A 276 1.09 26.85 -20.91
CA ASN A 276 0.64 28.01 -21.69
C ASN A 276 -0.28 28.95 -20.89
N SER A 277 -1.00 28.43 -19.89
CA SER A 277 -1.80 29.28 -18.98
C SER A 277 -0.95 30.05 -17.96
N GLN A 278 0.29 29.62 -17.73
CA GLN A 278 1.19 30.18 -16.72
C GLN A 278 2.34 31.00 -17.31
N LYS A 279 2.74 30.69 -18.55
CA LYS A 279 3.86 31.30 -19.27
C LYS A 279 3.51 31.46 -20.74
N GLU A 280 4.02 32.52 -21.36
CA GLU A 280 4.02 32.63 -22.82
C GLU A 280 5.08 31.67 -23.37
N VAL A 281 4.63 30.53 -23.89
CA VAL A 281 5.49 29.47 -24.45
C VAL A 281 5.00 29.07 -25.82
N ILE A 282 5.94 28.79 -26.73
CA ILE A 282 5.67 28.24 -28.06
C ILE A 282 6.30 26.86 -28.13
N PHE A 283 5.50 25.88 -28.55
CA PHE A 283 5.94 24.51 -28.77
C PHE A 283 6.21 24.33 -30.25
N LEU A 284 7.44 23.97 -30.59
CA LEU A 284 7.87 23.69 -31.96
C LEU A 284 8.53 22.32 -31.99
N THR A 285 8.14 21.50 -32.95
CA THR A 285 8.89 20.28 -33.28
C THR A 285 10.21 20.64 -33.97
N PRO A 286 11.23 19.76 -33.93
CA PRO A 286 12.50 20.01 -34.64
C PRO A 286 12.31 20.21 -36.15
N SER A 287 11.32 19.54 -36.76
CA SER A 287 10.91 19.73 -38.15
C SER A 287 10.34 21.14 -38.43
N GLU A 288 9.54 21.68 -37.50
CA GLU A 288 8.97 23.04 -37.60
C GLU A 288 10.04 24.11 -37.41
N LEU A 289 10.97 23.88 -36.48
CA LEU A 289 12.17 24.71 -36.29
C LEU A 289 13.04 24.76 -37.54
N GLN A 290 13.22 23.62 -38.23
CA GLN A 290 14.00 23.55 -39.47
C GLN A 290 13.28 24.18 -40.67
N SER A 291 11.95 24.07 -40.74
CA SER A 291 11.16 24.57 -41.87
C SER A 291 10.75 26.03 -41.74
N SER A 292 10.67 26.57 -40.53
CA SER A 292 10.23 27.95 -40.28
C SER A 292 11.08 28.66 -39.20
N PRO A 293 12.35 29.00 -39.49
CA PRO A 293 13.24 29.64 -38.52
C PRO A 293 12.75 31.02 -38.03
N ASN A 294 11.93 31.71 -38.83
CA ASN A 294 11.36 33.01 -38.48
C ASN A 294 10.31 32.96 -37.36
N VAL A 295 9.76 31.79 -37.03
CA VAL A 295 8.71 31.65 -36.01
C VAL A 295 9.20 32.09 -34.62
N ILE A 296 10.51 32.02 -34.36
CA ILE A 296 11.12 32.50 -33.12
C ILE A 296 11.21 34.03 -33.08
N ASP A 297 11.41 34.68 -34.22
CA ASP A 297 11.48 36.15 -34.32
C ASP A 297 10.08 36.78 -34.36
N ASP A 298 9.09 36.10 -34.93
CA ASP A 298 7.68 36.54 -34.97
C ASP A 298 6.96 36.36 -33.61
N ALA A 299 7.56 35.61 -32.70
CA ALA A 299 7.04 35.27 -31.38
C ALA A 299 7.46 36.21 -30.23
N LYS A 300 8.36 37.16 -30.50
CA LYS A 300 8.90 38.11 -29.52
C LYS A 300 7.99 39.31 -29.27
#